data_AF-A0A0N4XFP6-F1
#
_entry.id   AF-A0A0N4XFP6-F1
#
_cell.length_a   1.000
_cell.length_b   1.000
_cell.length_c   1.000
_cell.angle_alpha   90.00
_cell.angle_beta   90.00
_cell.angle_gamma   90.00
#
_symmetry.space_group_name_H-M   'P 1'
#
loop_
_entity.id
_entity.type
_entity.pdbx_description
1 polymer ?
#
loop_
_entity_poly.entity_id
_entity_poly.type
_entity_poly.pdbx_seq_one_letter_code
_entity_poly.pdbx_strand_id
1 'polypeptide(L)'
;MAKVGLEMKLLTSEVDAEAEKWDEYAENDIVKRAKAMSSMAYNMYLFTRGDGPLKTTHDLFTQAEFFAEQANKMYKTVREFSYEVPGSAEKSELSAILERIPVHCQQLQVLVKSPTFNKVEK
;
A
#
# COMPACT_ATOMS: atom_id res chain seq x y z
N MET A 1 6.60 -9.20 -17.17
CA MET A 1 6.68 -7.74 -16.99
C MET A 1 5.39 -7.02 -17.41
N ALA A 2 4.93 -7.11 -18.67
CA ALA A 2 3.74 -6.38 -19.13
C ALA A 2 2.43 -6.73 -18.37
N LYS A 3 2.21 -8.02 -18.06
CA LYS A 3 1.03 -8.49 -17.33
C LYS A 3 0.93 -7.91 -15.91
N VAL A 4 2.00 -8.01 -15.13
CA VAL A 4 2.08 -7.48 -13.75
C VAL A 4 1.90 -5.96 -13.73
N GLY A 5 2.41 -5.25 -14.74
CA GLY A 5 2.22 -3.81 -14.84
C GLY A 5 0.80 -3.37 -15.17
N LEU A 6 0.07 -4.16 -15.95
CA LEU A 6 -1.36 -3.94 -16.19
C LEU A 6 -2.19 -4.18 -14.92
N GLU A 7 -1.86 -5.24 -14.17
CA GLU A 7 -2.50 -5.56 -12.89
C GLU A 7 -2.32 -4.43 -11.87
N MET A 8 -1.11 -3.85 -11.74
CA MET A 8 -0.87 -2.72 -10.83
C MET A 8 -1.69 -1.48 -11.20
N LYS A 9 -1.80 -1.16 -12.49
CA LYS A 9 -2.61 -0.02 -12.97
C LYS A 9 -4.09 -0.19 -12.64
N LEU A 10 -4.62 -1.41 -12.81
CA LEU A 10 -6.01 -1.72 -12.50
C LEU A 10 -6.26 -1.62 -10.99
N LEU A 11 -5.38 -2.19 -10.17
CA LEU A 11 -5.51 -2.15 -8.72
C LEU A 11 -5.51 -0.71 -8.17
N THR A 12 -4.61 0.16 -8.64
CA THR A 12 -4.59 1.56 -8.21
C THR A 12 -5.83 2.31 -8.69
N SER A 13 -6.28 2.05 -9.93
CA SER A 13 -7.50 2.66 -10.47
C SER A 13 -8.76 2.25 -9.70
N GLU A 14 -8.86 1.00 -9.26
CA GLU A 14 -9.99 0.51 -8.45
C GLU A 14 -10.02 1.20 -7.08
N VAL A 15 -8.86 1.33 -6.43
CA VAL A 15 -8.74 2.04 -5.14
C VAL A 15 -9.11 3.51 -5.29
N ASP A 16 -8.62 4.18 -6.34
CA ASP A 16 -8.90 5.60 -6.57
C ASP A 16 -10.39 5.83 -6.83
N ALA A 17 -11.02 5.01 -7.69
CA ALA A 17 -12.45 5.10 -8.00
C ALA A 17 -13.35 4.80 -6.79
N GLU A 18 -12.95 3.89 -5.90
CA GLU A 18 -13.67 3.66 -4.65
C GLU A 18 -13.50 4.85 -3.70
N ALA A 19 -12.28 5.40 -3.59
CA ALA A 19 -11.97 6.51 -2.70
C ALA A 19 -12.62 7.84 -3.12
N GLU A 20 -12.95 8.02 -4.40
CA GLU A 20 -13.70 9.16 -4.95
C GLU A 20 -15.18 9.19 -4.51
N LYS A 21 -15.74 8.05 -4.11
CA LYS A 21 -17.13 7.96 -3.62
C LYS A 21 -17.30 8.59 -2.23
N TRP A 22 -16.20 8.83 -1.54
CA TRP A 22 -16.18 9.37 -0.18
C TRP A 22 -15.94 10.87 -0.21
N ASP A 23 -16.67 11.61 0.64
CA ASP A 23 -16.57 13.07 0.73
C ASP A 23 -15.14 13.51 1.08
N GLU A 24 -14.55 14.35 0.24
CA GLU A 24 -13.20 14.88 0.43
C GLU A 24 -13.09 15.80 1.66
N TYR A 25 -14.21 16.36 2.11
CA TYR A 25 -14.28 17.21 3.30
C TYR A 25 -14.54 16.41 4.59
N ALA A 26 -14.86 15.12 4.48
CA ALA A 26 -14.95 14.24 5.63
C ALA A 26 -13.53 13.85 6.09
N GLU A 27 -13.25 14.03 7.38
CA GLU A 27 -12.01 13.57 8.02
C GLU A 27 -12.03 12.04 8.17
N ASN A 28 -11.89 11.32 7.05
CA ASN A 28 -11.80 9.87 7.00
C ASN A 28 -10.35 9.41 6.76
N ASP A 29 -9.67 9.04 7.84
CA ASP A 29 -8.29 8.57 7.81
C ASP A 29 -8.08 7.30 6.97
N ILE A 30 -9.08 6.41 6.87
CA ILE A 30 -8.98 5.19 6.06
C ILE A 30 -8.87 5.58 4.58
N VAL A 31 -9.75 6.48 4.11
CA VAL A 31 -9.76 6.95 2.71
C VAL A 31 -8.48 7.73 2.39
N LYS A 32 -8.06 8.64 3.28
CA LYS A 32 -6.81 9.40 3.11
C LYS A 32 -5.60 8.47 2.96
N ARG A 33 -5.52 7.42 3.78
CA ARG A 33 -4.44 6.43 3.71
C ARG A 33 -4.52 5.57 2.45
N ALA A 34 -5.72 5.18 2.02
CA ALA A 34 -5.92 4.42 0.79
C ALA A 34 -5.40 5.19 -0.44
N LYS A 35 -5.79 6.47 -0.57
CA LYS A 35 -5.30 7.36 -1.64
C LYS A 35 -3.78 7.51 -1.61
N ALA A 36 -3.19 7.71 -0.43
CA ALA A 36 -1.74 7.82 -0.28
C ALA A 36 -1.02 6.52 -0.70
N MET A 37 -1.51 5.36 -0.25
CA MET A 37 -0.94 4.06 -0.60
C MET A 37 -1.08 3.75 -2.10
N SER A 38 -2.22 4.07 -2.71
CA SER A 38 -2.46 3.93 -4.16
C SER A 38 -1.42 4.73 -4.95
N SER A 39 -1.26 6.02 -4.63
CA SER A 39 -0.27 6.89 -5.26
C SER A 39 1.17 6.36 -5.07
N MET A 40 1.50 5.88 -3.87
CA MET A 40 2.82 5.33 -3.59
C MET A 40 3.12 4.08 -4.40
N ALA A 41 2.18 3.12 -4.43
CA ALA A 41 2.30 1.90 -5.21
C ALA A 41 2.42 2.18 -6.71
N TYR A 42 1.66 3.17 -7.22
CA TYR A 42 1.75 3.58 -8.61
C TYR A 42 3.12 4.17 -8.97
N ASN A 43 3.68 5.02 -8.10
CA ASN A 43 5.02 5.59 -8.30
C ASN A 43 6.11 4.51 -8.29
N MET A 44 6.02 3.53 -7.39
CA MET A 44 6.93 2.37 -7.38
C MET A 44 6.80 1.55 -8.68
N TYR A 45 5.58 1.37 -9.18
CA TYR A 45 5.36 0.71 -10.47
C TYR A 45 5.97 1.49 -11.64
N LEU A 46 5.74 2.81 -11.73
CA LEU A 46 6.32 3.66 -12.77
C LEU A 46 7.86 3.57 -12.79
N PHE A 47 8.49 3.51 -11.61
CA PHE A 47 9.94 3.32 -11.51
C PHE A 47 10.41 2.04 -12.22
N THR A 48 9.69 0.91 -12.08
CA THR A 48 10.02 -0.34 -12.79
C THR A 48 9.92 -0.25 -14.31
N ARG A 49 9.29 0.83 -14.81
CA ARG A 49 9.14 1.15 -16.23
C ARG A 49 10.11 2.24 -16.71
N GLY A 50 10.95 2.78 -15.82
CA GLY A 50 11.83 3.90 -16.11
C GLY A 50 11.09 5.25 -16.18
N ASP A 51 9.92 5.36 -15.54
CA ASP A 51 9.07 6.55 -15.56
C ASP A 51 8.73 7.02 -14.13
N GLY A 52 8.06 8.16 -14.01
CA GLY A 52 7.55 8.68 -12.75
C GLY A 52 8.57 9.48 -11.93
N PRO A 53 8.21 9.81 -10.68
CA PRO A 53 8.96 10.76 -9.86
C PRO A 53 10.20 10.17 -9.18
N LEU A 54 10.23 8.86 -8.95
CA LEU A 54 11.36 8.17 -8.31
C LEU A 54 12.51 8.04 -9.31
N LYS A 55 13.73 8.45 -8.94
CA LYS A 55 14.88 8.49 -9.87
C LYS A 55 15.96 7.49 -9.51
N THR A 56 16.08 7.15 -8.24
CA THR A 56 17.11 6.24 -7.74
C THR A 56 16.50 5.03 -7.06
N THR A 57 17.28 3.95 -6.96
CA THR A 57 16.93 2.77 -6.15
C THR A 57 16.71 3.14 -4.68
N HIS A 58 17.42 4.16 -4.18
CA HIS A 58 17.21 4.69 -2.83
C HIS A 58 15.83 5.34 -2.66
N ASP A 59 15.35 6.09 -3.66
CA ASP A 59 13.99 6.65 -3.66
C ASP A 59 12.94 5.55 -3.63
N LEU A 60 13.15 4.46 -4.40
CA LEU A 60 12.27 3.30 -4.41
C LEU A 60 12.18 2.65 -3.02
N PHE A 61 13.31 2.46 -2.33
CA PHE A 61 13.32 1.88 -0.99
C PHE A 61 12.67 2.79 0.04
N THR A 62 12.97 4.08 0.01
CA THR A 62 12.30 5.09 0.86
C THR A 62 10.79 5.07 0.64
N GLN A 63 10.34 5.01 -0.61
CA GLN A 63 8.91 4.96 -0.95
C GLN A 63 8.25 3.68 -0.40
N ALA A 64 8.92 2.55 -0.48
CA ALA A 64 8.43 1.28 0.06
C ALA A 64 8.33 1.30 1.61
N GLU A 65 9.26 1.97 2.29
CA GLU A 65 9.20 2.18 3.73
C GLU A 65 7.99 3.04 4.12
N PHE A 66 7.76 4.16 3.41
CA PHE A 66 6.58 4.99 3.61
C PHE A 66 5.27 4.25 3.29
N PHE A 67 5.24 3.43 2.24
CA PHE A 67 4.10 2.58 1.93
C PHE A 67 3.77 1.63 3.09
N ALA A 68 4.79 0.93 3.63
CA ALA A 68 4.62 0.04 4.77
C ALA A 68 4.15 0.79 6.03
N GLU A 69 4.63 2.03 6.24
CA GLU A 69 4.17 2.87 7.34
C GLU A 69 2.69 3.24 7.20
N GLN A 70 2.25 3.66 6.01
CA GLN A 70 0.84 4.00 5.75
C GLN A 70 -0.07 2.78 5.93
N ALA A 71 0.36 1.62 5.44
CA ALA A 71 -0.37 0.36 5.60
C ALA A 71 -0.52 -0.02 7.08
N ASN A 72 0.52 0.12 7.90
CA ASN A 72 0.44 -0.12 9.34
C ASN A 72 -0.48 0.88 10.06
N LYS A 73 -0.51 2.15 9.64
CA LYS A 73 -1.43 3.13 10.21
C LYS A 73 -2.88 2.82 9.81
N MET A 74 -3.12 2.42 8.56
CA MET A 74 -4.43 1.96 8.10
C MET A 74 -4.89 0.73 8.90
N TYR A 75 -4.00 -0.24 9.11
CA TYR A 75 -4.28 -1.41 9.96
C TYR A 75 -4.83 -0.99 11.33
N LYS A 76 -4.16 -0.05 12.00
CA LYS A 76 -4.58 0.45 13.32
C LYS A 76 -5.93 1.15 13.28
N THR A 77 -6.13 2.08 12.34
CA THR A 77 -7.39 2.83 12.21
C THR A 77 -8.58 1.91 11.96
N VAL A 78 -8.45 0.94 11.04
CA VAL A 78 -9.53 -0.02 10.75
C VAL A 78 -9.77 -0.95 11.93
N ARG A 79 -8.71 -1.35 12.64
CA ARG A 79 -8.81 -2.21 13.83
C ARG A 79 -9.55 -1.50 14.97
N GLU A 80 -9.22 -0.23 15.22
CA GLU A 80 -9.90 0.61 16.20
C GLU A 80 -11.38 0.75 15.86
N PHE A 81 -11.69 1.11 14.60
CA PHE A 81 -13.06 1.16 14.10
C PHE A 81 -13.81 -0.17 14.30
N SER A 82 -13.15 -1.31 14.04
CA SER A 82 -13.78 -2.63 14.19
C SER A 82 -14.25 -2.91 15.62
N TYR A 83 -13.64 -2.30 16.65
CA TYR A 83 -14.06 -2.48 18.05
C TYR A 83 -15.40 -1.81 18.36
N GLU A 84 -15.76 -0.76 17.61
CA GLU A 84 -17.03 -0.05 17.75
C GLU A 84 -18.18 -0.78 17.03
N VAL A 85 -17.84 -1.64 16.06
CA VAL A 85 -18.83 -2.40 15.29
C VAL A 85 -19.24 -3.66 16.05
N PRO A 86 -20.55 -3.94 16.23
CA PRO A 86 -21.04 -5.20 16.79
C PRO A 86 -20.53 -6.43 16.01
N GLY A 87 -20.52 -7.60 16.66
CA GLY A 87 -20.12 -8.84 16.00
C GLY A 87 -21.01 -9.16 14.80
N SER A 88 -20.41 -9.27 13.61
CA SER A 88 -21.09 -9.65 12.37
C SER A 88 -20.17 -10.47 11.46
N ALA A 89 -20.74 -11.05 10.40
CA ALA A 89 -19.96 -11.78 9.39
C ALA A 89 -18.98 -10.84 8.67
N GLU A 90 -19.44 -9.64 8.32
CA GLU A 90 -18.67 -8.60 7.65
C GLU A 90 -17.49 -8.12 8.51
N LYS A 91 -17.71 -7.93 9.82
CA LYS A 91 -16.62 -7.61 10.76
C LYS A 91 -15.57 -8.71 10.81
N SER A 92 -16.01 -9.96 10.79
CA SER A 92 -15.12 -11.13 10.84
C SER A 92 -14.28 -11.23 9.56
N GLU A 93 -14.91 -11.00 8.42
CA GLU A 93 -14.23 -10.94 7.11
C GLU A 93 -13.23 -9.78 7.04
N LEU A 94 -13.65 -8.58 7.45
CA LEU A 94 -12.77 -7.40 7.52
C LEU A 94 -11.54 -7.69 8.38
N SER A 95 -11.74 -8.30 9.55
CA SER A 95 -10.64 -8.67 10.46
C SER A 95 -9.67 -9.67 9.82
N ALA A 96 -10.18 -10.68 9.13
CA ALA A 96 -9.35 -11.67 8.44
C ALA A 96 -8.50 -11.06 7.32
N ILE A 97 -9.04 -10.08 6.59
CA ILE A 97 -8.29 -9.32 5.58
C ILE A 97 -7.22 -8.44 6.27
N LEU A 98 -7.61 -7.77 7.35
CA LEU A 98 -6.77 -6.81 8.07
C LEU A 98 -5.50 -7.46 8.64
N GLU A 99 -5.61 -8.66 9.19
CA GLU A 99 -4.48 -9.42 9.77
C GLU A 99 -3.40 -9.81 8.74
N ARG A 100 -3.68 -9.68 7.44
CA ARG A 100 -2.66 -9.90 6.39
C ARG A 100 -1.74 -8.69 6.20
N ILE A 101 -2.18 -7.49 6.56
CA ILE A 101 -1.42 -6.25 6.33
C ILE A 101 -0.07 -6.26 7.04
N PRO A 102 0.04 -6.59 8.35
CA PRO A 102 1.32 -6.59 9.05
C PRO A 102 2.33 -7.57 8.42
N VAL A 103 1.86 -8.74 7.97
CA VAL A 103 2.70 -9.74 7.30
C VAL A 103 3.28 -9.19 6.00
N HIS A 104 2.45 -8.57 5.16
CA HIS A 104 2.91 -7.96 3.90
C HIS A 104 3.87 -6.79 4.14
N CYS A 105 3.63 -5.96 5.16
CA CYS A 105 4.54 -4.89 5.54
C CYS A 105 5.91 -5.43 5.98
N GLN A 106 5.92 -6.49 6.79
CA GLN A 106 7.16 -7.13 7.23
C GLN A 106 7.93 -7.72 6.04
N GLN A 107 7.24 -8.42 5.13
CA GLN A 107 7.85 -8.95 3.91
C GLN A 107 8.49 -7.84 3.07
N LEU A 108 7.77 -6.74 2.86
CA LEU A 108 8.28 -5.59 2.12
C LEU A 108 9.53 -5.00 2.79
N GLN A 109 9.50 -4.80 4.11
CA GLN A 109 10.63 -4.28 4.87
C GLN A 109 11.87 -5.17 4.81
N VAL A 110 11.70 -6.50 4.83
CA VAL A 110 12.81 -7.45 4.68
C VAL A 110 13.41 -7.35 3.28
N LEU A 111 12.56 -7.26 2.24
CA LEU A 111 13.02 -7.18 0.85
C LEU A 111 13.83 -5.91 0.57
N VAL A 112 13.40 -4.75 1.09
CA VAL A 112 14.12 -3.48 0.86
C VAL A 112 15.40 -3.35 1.68
N LYS A 113 15.53 -4.08 2.80
CA LYS A 113 16.73 -4.11 3.63
C LYS A 113 17.71 -5.22 3.27
N SER A 114 17.33 -6.14 2.38
CA SER A 114 18.17 -7.29 2.02
C SER A 114 19.39 -6.83 1.19
N PRO A 115 20.64 -7.18 1.57
CA PRO A 115 21.87 -6.71 0.91
C PRO A 115 22.10 -7.24 -0.52
N THR A 116 21.13 -7.96 -1.10
CA THR A 116 21.28 -8.69 -2.36
C THR A 116 21.54 -7.80 -3.58
N PHE A 117 21.35 -6.48 -3.48
CA PHE A 117 21.60 -5.55 -4.60
C PHE A 117 23.07 -5.16 -4.80
N ASN A 118 23.98 -5.46 -3.86
CA ASN A 118 25.42 -5.16 -4.00
C ASN A 118 26.22 -6.26 -4.73
N LYS A 119 25.58 -7.23 -5.39
CA LYS A 119 26.26 -8.39 -6.00
C LYS A 119 26.12 -8.57 -7.51
N VAL A 120 25.67 -7.55 -8.25
CA VAL A 120 25.68 -7.61 -9.72
C VAL A 120 26.57 -6.51 -10.30
N GLU A 121 27.85 -6.55 -9.92
CA GLU A 121 28.95 -6.03 -10.74
C GLU A 121 30.11 -7.02 -10.63
N LYS A 122 30.15 -7.99 -11.55
CA LYS A 122 31.37 -8.54 -12.14
C LYS A 122 31.06 -9.08 -13.53
#